data_AF-A0A7V2JQT7-F1
#
_entry.id   AF-A0A7V2JQT7-F1
#
_cell.length_a   1.000
_cell.length_b   1.000
_cell.length_c   1.000
_cell.angle_alpha   90.00
_cell.angle_beta   90.00
_cell.angle_gamma   90.00
#
_symmetry.space_group_name_H-M   'P 1'
#
loop_
_entity.id
_entity.type
_entity.pdbx_description
1 polymer ?
#
loop_
_entity_poly.entity_id
_entity_poly.type
_entity_poly.pdbx_seq_one_letter_code
_entity_poly.pdbx_strand_id
1 'polypeptide(L)'
;VVKVVVNHEGYALYFSRSPIPWGPHQEGRGLARHHIGLYAYYAGFVREFSQWSPCPMEQTERLEQLRVLWHGKKIAVCEVEEAPGYGVDTAVDLARVRQYFI
;
A
#
# COMPACT_ATOMS: atom_id res chain seq x y z
N VAL A 1 1.98 8.89 3.80
CA VAL A 1 2.52 7.98 2.76
C VAL A 1 2.88 6.64 3.36
N VAL A 2 2.35 5.57 2.78
CA VAL A 2 2.62 4.17 3.17
C VAL A 2 3.73 3.62 2.27
N LYS A 3 4.70 2.92 2.85
CA LYS A 3 5.81 2.29 2.15
C LYS A 3 5.56 0.79 2.07
N VAL A 4 6.04 0.16 1.00
CA VAL A 4 6.05 -1.30 0.85
C VAL A 4 7.44 -1.76 0.42
N VAL A 5 7.91 -2.84 1.03
CA VAL A 5 9.08 -3.61 0.56
C VAL A 5 8.59 -4.92 -0.02
N VAL A 6 9.22 -5.38 -1.10
CA VAL A 6 8.80 -6.59 -1.83
C VAL A 6 9.96 -7.56 -1.97
N ASN A 7 9.66 -8.85 -2.09
CA ASN A 7 10.66 -9.87 -2.39
C ASN A 7 11.00 -9.89 -3.89
N HIS A 8 11.98 -10.69 -4.28
CA HIS A 8 12.42 -10.82 -5.68
C HIS A 8 11.34 -11.40 -6.63
N GLU A 9 10.28 -12.00 -6.08
CA GLU A 9 9.13 -12.53 -6.84
C GLU A 9 8.00 -11.50 -6.98
N GLY A 10 8.16 -10.28 -6.44
CA GLY A 10 7.14 -9.23 -6.51
C GLY A 10 6.03 -9.34 -5.46
N TYR A 11 6.21 -10.13 -4.40
CA TYR A 11 5.27 -10.18 -3.28
C TYR A 11 5.68 -9.21 -2.16
N ALA A 12 4.69 -8.53 -1.58
CA ALA A 12 4.90 -7.67 -0.42
C ALA A 12 5.45 -8.48 0.76
N LEU A 13 6.55 -8.00 1.34
CA LEU A 13 7.09 -8.51 2.60
C LEU A 13 6.48 -7.77 3.79
N TYR A 14 6.33 -6.44 3.69
CA TYR A 14 5.74 -5.62 4.74
C TYR A 14 5.28 -4.24 4.23
N PHE A 15 4.24 -3.70 4.86
CA PHE A 15 3.76 -2.33 4.68
C PHE A 15 3.96 -1.53 5.95
N SER A 16 4.43 -0.29 5.85
CA SER A 16 4.61 0.56 7.05
C SER A 16 4.42 2.04 6.75
N ARG A 17 3.96 2.77 7.76
CA ARG A 17 4.05 4.24 7.78
C ARG A 17 5.45 4.71 8.15
N SER A 18 6.19 3.91 8.92
CA SER A 18 7.58 4.16 9.30
C SER A 18 8.52 4.06 8.10
N PRO A 19 9.72 4.68 8.18
CA PRO A 19 10.76 4.48 7.18
C PRO A 19 11.19 3.01 7.15
N ILE A 20 11.04 2.38 5.98
CA ILE A 20 11.51 1.02 5.68
C ILE A 20 12.14 1.00 4.29
N PRO A 21 13.06 0.07 4.00
CA PRO A 21 13.85 -0.64 4.99
C PRO A 21 14.74 0.35 5.78
N TRP A 22 14.96 0.07 7.07
CA TRP A 22 15.88 0.87 7.87
C TRP A 22 17.32 0.42 7.64
N GLY A 23 18.22 1.37 7.44
CA GLY A 23 19.64 1.08 7.24
C GLY A 23 20.51 2.31 7.53
N PRO A 24 21.69 2.13 8.14
CA PRO A 24 22.59 3.24 8.49
C PRO A 24 23.24 3.90 7.26
N HIS A 25 23.27 3.19 6.13
CA HIS A 25 23.84 3.65 4.87
C HIS A 25 22.76 3.87 3.81
N GLN A 26 23.03 4.77 2.86
CA GLN A 26 22.11 5.12 1.76
C GLN A 26 21.88 3.96 0.76
N GLU A 27 22.51 2.80 0.95
CA GLU A 27 22.42 1.62 0.09
C GLU A 27 20.99 1.06 -0.02
N GLY A 28 20.12 1.34 0.95
CA GLY A 28 18.70 0.98 0.91
C GLY A 28 17.79 1.96 0.15
N ARG A 29 18.33 3.07 -0.37
CA ARG A 29 17.51 4.06 -1.11
C ARG A 29 16.95 3.42 -2.38
N GLY A 30 15.62 3.39 -2.49
CA GLY A 30 14.90 2.79 -3.62
C GLY A 30 14.34 1.39 -3.37
N LEU A 31 14.68 0.74 -2.24
CA LEU A 31 14.12 -0.58 -1.91
C LEU A 31 12.64 -0.52 -1.48
N ALA A 32 12.22 0.61 -0.90
CA ALA A 32 10.83 0.85 -0.59
C ALA A 32 10.12 1.61 -1.70
N ARG A 33 8.89 1.18 -1.96
CA ARG A 33 7.97 1.79 -2.91
C ARG A 33 6.88 2.55 -2.17
N HIS A 34 6.35 3.60 -2.79
CA HIS A 34 5.11 4.24 -2.33
C HIS A 34 3.93 3.32 -2.67
N HIS A 35 3.21 2.85 -1.66
CA HIS A 35 2.01 2.06 -1.86
C HIS A 35 0.83 2.95 -2.29
N ILE A 36 0.22 2.60 -3.42
CA ILE A 36 -1.01 3.18 -3.94
C ILE A 36 -2.17 2.27 -3.55
N GLY A 37 -3.26 2.83 -3.00
CA GLY A 37 -4.42 2.09 -2.50
C GLY A 37 -5.33 1.50 -3.58
N LEU A 38 -4.76 0.92 -4.64
CA LEU A 38 -5.48 0.21 -5.69
C LEU A 38 -5.25 -1.28 -5.52
N TYR A 39 -6.34 -2.06 -5.48
CA TYR A 39 -6.27 -3.49 -5.24
C TYR A 39 -7.14 -4.28 -6.22
N ALA A 40 -6.70 -5.49 -6.52
CA ALA A 40 -7.49 -6.51 -7.21
C ALA A 40 -7.60 -7.75 -6.32
N TYR A 41 -8.82 -8.25 -6.14
CA TYR A 41 -9.10 -9.40 -5.30
C TYR A 41 -10.04 -10.38 -6.00
N TYR A 42 -9.89 -11.66 -5.70
CA TYR A 42 -10.91 -12.64 -6.02
C TYR A 42 -12.15 -12.41 -5.14
N ALA A 43 -13.35 -12.51 -5.73
CA ALA A 43 -14.59 -12.30 -4.98
C ALA A 43 -14.72 -13.24 -3.75
N GLY A 44 -14.27 -14.49 -3.87
CA GLY A 44 -14.25 -15.44 -2.75
C GLY A 44 -13.32 -15.01 -1.61
N PHE A 45 -12.16 -14.44 -1.97
CA PHE A 45 -11.21 -13.94 -0.99
C PHE A 45 -11.77 -12.75 -0.20
N VAL A 46 -12.48 -11.82 -0.85
CA VAL A 46 -13.11 -10.68 -0.14
C VAL A 46 -14.11 -11.17 0.90
N ARG A 47 -14.89 -12.21 0.58
CA ARG A 47 -15.82 -12.83 1.55
C ARG A 47 -15.06 -13.45 2.72
N GLU A 48 -14.03 -14.26 2.47
CA GLU A 48 -13.18 -14.86 3.50
C GLU A 48 -12.55 -13.78 4.39
N PHE A 49 -11.91 -12.79 3.78
CA PHE A 49 -11.21 -11.68 4.42
C PHE A 49 -12.11 -10.87 5.36
N SER A 50 -13.37 -10.62 4.94
CA SER A 50 -14.34 -9.86 5.74
C SER A 50 -14.72 -10.54 7.06
N GLN A 51 -14.50 -11.85 7.18
CA GLN A 51 -14.80 -12.63 8.38
C GLN A 51 -13.63 -12.67 9.37
N TRP A 52 -12.44 -12.23 8.96
CA TRP A 52 -11.27 -12.26 9.84
C TRP A 52 -11.31 -11.11 10.84
N SER A 53 -11.00 -11.42 12.09
CA SER A 53 -10.80 -10.40 13.11
C SER A 53 -9.59 -9.51 12.77
N PRO A 54 -9.64 -8.21 13.13
CA PRO A 54 -8.47 -7.36 13.10
C PRO A 54 -7.24 -7.97 13.78
N CYS A 55 -6.08 -7.92 13.14
CA CYS A 55 -4.83 -8.40 13.74
C CYS A 55 -4.11 -7.29 14.53
N PRO A 56 -3.14 -7.61 15.40
CA PRO A 56 -2.36 -6.59 16.10
C PRO A 56 -1.60 -5.65 15.14
N MET A 57 -0.99 -6.19 14.07
CA MET A 57 -0.21 -5.39 13.11
C MET A 57 -1.05 -4.34 12.37
N GLU A 58 -2.25 -4.69 11.88
CA GLU A 58 -3.12 -3.70 11.22
C GLU A 58 -3.56 -2.59 12.17
N GLN A 59 -3.75 -2.90 13.46
CA GLN A 59 -4.23 -1.94 14.44
C GLN A 59 -3.12 -0.95 14.82
N THR A 60 -1.89 -1.44 14.96
CA THR A 60 -0.71 -0.62 15.24
C THR A 60 -0.41 0.33 14.09
N GLU A 61 -0.37 -0.16 12.85
CA GLU A 61 -0.01 0.66 11.69
C GLU A 61 -1.21 1.39 11.06
N ARG A 62 -2.44 1.03 11.43
CA ARG A 62 -3.68 1.45 10.76
C ARG A 62 -3.62 1.14 9.26
N LEU A 63 -3.33 -0.13 8.93
CA LEU A 63 -3.16 -0.65 7.58
C LEU A 63 -3.85 -2.02 7.45
N GLU A 64 -5.03 -2.06 6.83
CA GLU A 64 -5.88 -3.25 6.71
C GLU A 64 -5.21 -4.42 5.98
N GLN A 65 -4.40 -4.13 4.95
CA GLN A 65 -3.70 -5.16 4.18
C GLN A 65 -2.69 -5.98 5.00
N LEU A 66 -2.28 -5.50 6.18
CA LEU A 66 -1.43 -6.27 7.10
C LEU A 66 -2.14 -7.50 7.67
N ARG A 67 -3.48 -7.52 7.70
CA ARG A 67 -4.25 -8.71 8.07
C ARG A 67 -3.99 -9.87 7.10
N VAL A 68 -3.86 -9.58 5.81
CA VAL A 68 -3.54 -10.59 4.79
C VAL A 68 -2.18 -11.22 5.07
N LEU A 69 -1.17 -10.40 5.33
CA LEU A 69 0.18 -10.87 5.65
C LEU A 69 0.23 -11.61 7.00
N TRP A 70 -0.52 -11.14 8.01
CA TRP A 70 -0.63 -11.79 9.33
C TRP A 70 -1.15 -13.24 9.22
N HIS A 71 -2.10 -13.49 8.31
CA HIS A 71 -2.63 -14.83 8.03
C HIS A 71 -1.77 -15.65 7.04
N GLY A 72 -0.54 -15.21 6.75
CA GLY A 72 0.41 -15.94 5.90
C GLY A 72 0.05 -15.96 4.41
N LYS A 73 -0.93 -15.14 3.98
CA LYS A 73 -1.27 -15.01 2.56
C LYS A 73 -0.32 -14.01 1.89
N LYS A 74 -0.17 -14.14 0.58
CA LYS A 74 0.70 -13.27 -0.23
C LYS A 74 -0.11 -12.13 -0.87
N ILE A 75 0.52 -10.96 -0.99
CA ILE A 75 0.02 -9.83 -1.78
C ILE A 75 1.01 -9.59 -2.92
N ALA A 76 0.59 -9.77 -4.16
CA ALA A 76 1.38 -9.37 -5.32
C ALA A 76 1.39 -7.84 -5.45
N VAL A 77 2.55 -7.27 -5.78
CA VAL A 77 2.73 -5.83 -5.95
C VAL A 77 3.19 -5.57 -7.38
N CYS A 78 2.44 -4.73 -8.08
CA CYS A 78 2.81 -4.27 -9.42
C CYS A 78 3.28 -2.80 -9.34
N GLU A 79 4.31 -2.48 -10.11
CA GLU A 79 4.72 -1.09 -10.32
C GLU A 79 3.87 -0.47 -11.43
N VAL A 80 3.60 0.83 -11.30
CA VAL A 80 2.94 1.62 -12.34
C VAL A 80 3.98 2.53 -12.98
N GLU A 81 3.93 2.69 -14.30
CA GLU A 81 4.88 3.53 -15.04
C GLU A 81 4.70 5.01 -14.69
N GLU A 82 3.45 5.42 -14.52
CA GLU A 82 3.08 6.78 -14.16
C GLU A 82 2.52 6.83 -12.75
N ALA A 83 3.00 7.77 -11.95
CA ALA A 83 2.41 8.02 -10.64
C ALA A 83 0.95 8.48 -10.82
N PRO A 84 0.00 7.94 -10.05
CA PRO A 84 -1.38 8.36 -10.13
C PRO A 84 -1.49 9.84 -9.77
N GLY A 85 -2.49 10.52 -10.36
CA GLY A 85 -2.84 11.87 -9.99
C GLY A 85 -3.17 11.98 -8.50
N TYR A 86 -3.11 13.20 -7.98
CA TYR A 86 -3.47 13.48 -6.59
C TYR A 86 -4.94 13.14 -6.32
N GLY A 87 -5.20 12.51 -5.18
CA GLY A 87 -6.56 12.35 -4.67
C GLY A 87 -7.22 13.72 -4.42
N VAL A 88 -8.54 13.77 -4.49
CA VAL A 88 -9.33 14.97 -4.19
C VAL A 88 -9.93 14.83 -2.80
N ASP A 89 -9.19 15.30 -1.79
CA ASP A 89 -9.61 15.23 -0.39
C ASP A 89 -10.04 16.60 0.16
N THR A 90 -9.65 17.68 -0.51
CA THR A 90 -9.97 19.06 -0.09
C THR A 90 -10.55 19.90 -1.23
N ALA A 91 -11.18 21.04 -0.89
CA ALA A 91 -11.64 22.01 -1.87
C ALA A 91 -10.51 22.56 -2.77
N VAL A 92 -9.28 22.63 -2.23
CA VAL A 92 -8.09 23.04 -2.98
C VAL A 92 -7.71 21.99 -4.02
N ASP A 93 -7.78 20.71 -3.66
CA ASP A 93 -7.51 19.61 -4.60
C ASP A 93 -8.55 19.57 -5.72
N LEU A 94 -9.82 19.81 -5.39
CA LEU A 94 -10.89 19.91 -6.39
C LEU A 94 -10.64 21.06 -7.37
N ALA A 95 -10.26 22.24 -6.88
CA ALA A 95 -9.93 23.38 -7.73
C ALA A 95 -8.75 23.08 -8.65
N ARG A 96 -7.72 22.39 -8.14
CA ARG A 96 -6.56 21.94 -8.94
C ARG A 96 -6.97 20.97 -10.04
N VAL A 97 -7.76 19.94 -9.72
CA VAL A 97 -8.19 18.91 -10.69
C VAL A 97 -9.09 19.51 -11.78
N ARG A 98 -9.95 20.48 -11.44
CA ARG A 98 -10.81 21.18 -12.41
C ARG A 98 -10.02 21.85 -13.53
N GLN A 99 -8.78 22.31 -13.29
CA GLN A 99 -7.96 22.96 -14.31
C GLN A 99 -7.55 22.02 -15.46
N TYR A 100 -7.61 20.69 -15.26
CA TYR A 100 -7.24 19.71 -16.29
C TYR A 100 -8.37 19.35 -17.25
N PHE A 101 -9.61 19.75 -16.97
CA PHE A 101 -10.82 19.40 -17.76
C PHE A 101 -11.43 20.61 -18.50
N ILE A 102 -10.67 21.71 -18.61
CA ILE A 102 -11.08 22.95 -19.30
C ILE A 102 -10.62 22.90 -20.75
#